data_AF-A0A7C4B5A4-F1
#
_entry.id   AF-A0A7C4B5A4-F1
#
_cell.length_a   1.000
_cell.length_b   1.000
_cell.length_c   1.000
_cell.angle_alpha   90.00
_cell.angle_beta   90.00
_cell.angle_gamma   90.00
#
_symmetry.space_group_name_H-M   'P 1'
#
loop_
_entity.id
_entity.type
_entity.pdbx_description
1 polymer ?
#
loop_
_entity_poly.entity_id
_entity_poly.type
_entity_poly.pdbx_seq_one_letter_code
_entity_poly.pdbx_strand_id
1 'polypeptide(L)'
;MTVGSEINIPSLGKFKIIINAVNSNITFRITKSIESEKFNVKVSKINDRKVIVELVPSETFQRSVEYGVAYTYIRGNNATLTVMVYDKSSSGIEVLKSFLNYVENYLSLRGVKTVKLVNIGKLPLNILLELGYSYIGIYSFIKTIQPSYIF
;
A
#
# COMPACT_ATOMS: atom_id res chain seq x y z
N MET A 1 10.97 14.13 -8.48
CA MET A 1 9.66 14.58 -9.02
C MET A 1 8.57 13.86 -8.25
N THR A 2 7.56 14.59 -7.75
CA THR A 2 6.40 14.01 -7.06
C THR A 2 5.18 14.06 -7.97
N VAL A 3 4.51 12.93 -8.16
CA VAL A 3 3.29 12.81 -8.96
C VAL A 3 2.20 12.17 -8.12
N GLY A 4 1.00 12.73 -8.15
CA GLY A 4 -0.20 12.11 -7.61
C GLY A 4 -0.95 11.36 -8.71
N SER A 5 -1.38 10.14 -8.41
CA SER A 5 -2.28 9.36 -9.24
C SER A 5 -3.39 8.77 -8.39
N GLU A 6 -4.45 8.28 -9.02
CA GLU A 6 -5.62 7.73 -8.35
C GLU A 6 -5.96 6.37 -8.97
N ILE A 7 -6.34 5.41 -8.13
CA ILE A 7 -6.87 4.12 -8.56
C ILE A 7 -8.24 3.93 -7.93
N ASN A 8 -9.18 3.34 -8.70
CA ASN A 8 -10.48 2.97 -8.19
C ASN A 8 -10.53 1.45 -7.96
N ILE A 9 -10.80 1.04 -6.72
CA ILE A 9 -10.93 -0.36 -6.35
C ILE A 9 -12.43 -0.65 -6.20
N PRO A 10 -13.04 -1.55 -7.00
CA PRO A 10 -14.50 -1.65 -7.10
C PRO A 10 -15.24 -1.77 -5.77
N SER A 11 -14.73 -2.54 -4.82
CA SER A 11 -15.37 -2.75 -3.51
C SER A 11 -14.96 -1.71 -2.45
N LEU A 12 -13.90 -0.93 -2.69
CA LEU A 12 -13.27 -0.06 -1.69
C LEU A 12 -13.21 1.42 -2.11
N GLY A 13 -13.63 1.77 -3.33
CA GLY A 13 -13.60 3.13 -3.86
C GLY A 13 -12.20 3.63 -4.21
N LYS A 14 -12.02 4.95 -4.17
CA LYS A 14 -10.82 5.62 -4.69
C LYS A 14 -9.68 5.67 -3.68
N PHE A 15 -8.46 5.39 -4.17
CA PHE A 15 -7.21 5.49 -3.44
C PHE A 15 -6.24 6.40 -4.21
N LYS A 16 -5.46 7.18 -3.47
CA LYS A 16 -4.39 8.01 -4.02
C LYS A 16 -3.06 7.29 -3.95
N ILE A 17 -2.31 7.32 -5.04
CA ILE A 17 -0.92 6.85 -5.10
C ILE A 17 -0.01 8.06 -5.23
N ILE A 18 0.86 8.24 -4.24
CA ILE A 18 1.88 9.29 -4.22
C ILE A 18 3.19 8.65 -4.70
N ILE A 19 3.71 9.16 -5.81
CA ILE A 19 4.93 8.68 -6.45
C ILE A 19 6.03 9.71 -6.24
N ASN A 20 7.16 9.29 -5.67
CA ASN A 20 8.35 10.12 -5.58
C ASN A 20 9.50 9.42 -6.31
N ALA A 21 9.96 10.01 -7.41
CA ALA A 21 11.07 9.49 -8.21
C ALA A 21 12.32 10.38 -8.08
N VAL A 22 13.45 9.76 -7.73
CA VAL A 22 14.78 10.36 -7.63
C VAL A 22 15.79 9.42 -8.31
N ASN A 23 16.31 9.83 -9.47
CA ASN A 23 17.19 9.00 -10.31
C ASN A 23 16.56 7.63 -10.61
N SER A 24 17.28 6.54 -10.34
CA SER A 24 16.83 5.15 -10.47
C SER A 24 15.90 4.68 -9.35
N ASN A 25 15.65 5.50 -8.33
CA ASN A 25 14.85 5.12 -7.18
C ASN A 25 13.44 5.73 -7.29
N ILE A 26 12.42 4.92 -7.02
CA ILE A 26 11.03 5.34 -7.03
C ILE A 26 10.34 4.80 -5.79
N THR A 27 9.68 5.68 -5.04
CA THR A 27 8.84 5.32 -3.92
C THR A 27 7.38 5.54 -4.27
N PHE A 28 6.54 4.55 -3.98
CA PHE A 28 5.10 4.58 -4.15
C PHE A 28 4.46 4.45 -2.78
N ARG A 29 3.48 5.31 -2.48
CA ARG A 29 2.66 5.21 -1.27
C ARG A 29 1.20 5.21 -1.65
N ILE A 30 0.45 4.20 -1.21
CA ILE A 30 -0.99 4.13 -1.42
C ILE A 30 -1.71 4.62 -0.16
N THR A 31 -2.58 5.60 -0.35
CA THR A 31 -3.29 6.30 0.73
C THR A 31 -4.76 6.45 0.40
N LYS A 32 -5.61 6.52 1.42
CA LYS A 32 -7.04 6.84 1.28
C LYS A 32 -7.45 7.87 2.31
N SER A 33 -8.26 8.84 1.87
CA SER A 33 -8.95 9.73 2.80
C SER A 33 -10.12 8.97 3.40
N ILE A 34 -10.14 8.86 4.72
CA ILE A 34 -11.27 8.30 5.46
C ILE A 34 -11.78 9.35 6.43
N GLU A 35 -13.08 9.29 6.69
CA GLU A 35 -13.66 9.98 7.82
C GLU A 35 -13.30 9.21 9.11
N SER A 36 -12.86 9.94 10.11
CA SER A 36 -12.51 9.40 11.43
C SER A 36 -13.15 10.27 12.50
N GLU A 37 -13.50 9.66 13.63
CA GLU A 37 -13.97 10.38 14.79
C GLU A 37 -12.80 10.89 15.63
N LYS A 38 -12.93 12.11 16.16
CA LYS A 38 -12.16 12.59 17.31
C LYS A 38 -12.90 12.20 18.57
N PHE A 39 -12.15 11.73 19.56
CA PHE A 39 -12.67 11.40 20.87
C PHE A 39 -12.08 12.34 21.91
N ASN A 40 -12.95 12.92 22.72
CA ASN A 40 -12.55 13.52 23.98
C ASN A 40 -12.45 12.43 25.04
N VAL A 41 -11.41 12.50 25.85
CA VAL A 41 -11.25 11.60 27.00
C VAL A 41 -11.84 12.29 28.22
N LYS A 42 -12.91 11.71 28.77
CA LYS A 42 -13.50 12.17 30.03
C LYS A 42 -13.15 11.18 31.12
N VAL A 43 -12.54 11.69 32.20
CA VAL A 43 -12.17 10.87 33.36
C VAL A 43 -13.04 11.26 34.54
N SER A 44 -13.71 10.28 35.14
CA SER A 44 -14.50 10.48 36.36
C SER A 44 -13.99 9.54 37.46
N LYS A 45 -13.85 10.08 38.67
CA LYS A 45 -13.40 9.31 39.84
C LYS A 45 -14.61 8.64 40.49
N ILE A 46 -14.55 7.31 40.66
CA ILE A 46 -15.55 6.58 41.45
C ILE A 46 -15.13 6.60 42.93
N ASN A 47 -13.86 6.32 43.21
CA ASN A 47 -13.25 6.39 44.55
C ASN A 47 -11.71 6.45 44.45
N ASP A 48 -11.00 6.42 45.58
CA ASP A 48 -9.53 6.55 45.64
C ASP A 48 -8.77 5.45 44.90
N ARG A 49 -9.43 4.35 44.53
CA ARG A 49 -8.82 3.20 43.84
C ARG A 49 -9.40 2.96 42.45
N LYS A 50 -10.41 3.71 42.02
CA LYS A 50 -11.14 3.47 40.76
C LYS A 50 -11.51 4.76 40.04
N VAL A 51 -11.24 4.77 38.74
CA VAL A 51 -11.64 5.83 37.79
C VAL A 51 -12.32 5.18 36.59
N ILE A 52 -13.28 5.88 36.00
CA ILE A 52 -13.86 5.56 34.70
C ILE A 52 -13.21 6.49 33.68
N VAL A 53 -12.78 5.91 32.57
CA VAL A 53 -12.29 6.64 31.40
C VAL A 53 -13.29 6.42 30.28
N GLU A 54 -13.99 7.48 29.89
CA GLU A 54 -14.99 7.48 28.83
C GLU A 54 -14.38 8.15 27.58
N LEU A 55 -14.53 7.50 26.42
CA LEU A 55 -14.24 8.12 25.12
C LEU A 55 -15.55 8.68 24.57
N VAL A 56 -15.64 10.02 24.48
CA VAL A 56 -16.84 10.71 24.01
C VAL A 56 -16.56 11.26 22.59
N PRO A 57 -17.30 10.83 21.56
CA PRO A 57 -17.16 11.38 20.22
C PRO A 57 -17.40 12.90 20.25
N SER A 58 -16.54 13.68 19.61
CA SER A 58 -16.64 15.14 19.61
C SER A 58 -16.90 15.72 18.23
N GLU A 59 -16.16 15.23 17.23
CA GLU A 59 -16.18 15.75 15.86
C GLU A 59 -15.76 14.63 14.90
N THR A 60 -16.18 14.72 13.64
CA THR A 60 -15.54 13.94 12.57
C THR A 60 -14.49 14.79 11.86
N PHE A 61 -13.47 14.14 11.35
CA PHE A 61 -12.46 14.78 10.51
C PHE A 61 -11.97 13.82 9.42
N GLN A 62 -11.54 14.41 8.31
CA GLN A 62 -10.88 13.67 7.24
C GLN A 62 -9.42 13.42 7.63
N ARG A 63 -9.00 12.16 7.59
CA ARG A 63 -7.59 11.80 7.73
C ARG A 63 -7.13 10.92 6.57
N SER A 64 -5.89 11.11 6.17
CA SER A 64 -5.24 10.23 5.19
C SER A 64 -4.63 9.04 5.92
N VAL A 65 -4.99 7.83 5.52
CA VAL A 65 -4.42 6.58 6.02
C VAL A 65 -3.58 5.94 4.94
N GLU A 66 -2.38 5.52 5.29
CA GLU A 66 -1.46 4.77 4.42
C GLU A 66 -1.76 3.27 4.51
N TYR A 67 -1.93 2.63 3.35
CA TYR A 67 -2.23 1.19 3.26
C TYR A 67 -1.00 0.36 2.89
N GLY A 68 0.01 1.00 2.29
CA GLY A 68 1.27 0.35 1.97
C GLY A 68 2.26 1.26 1.27
N VAL A 69 3.50 0.78 1.22
CA VAL A 69 4.63 1.45 0.57
C VAL A 69 5.35 0.44 -0.29
N ALA A 70 5.76 0.89 -1.48
CA ALA A 70 6.65 0.14 -2.33
C ALA A 70 7.86 1.00 -2.71
N TYR A 71 9.06 0.47 -2.50
CA TYR A 71 10.31 1.07 -2.91
C TYR A 71 10.88 0.30 -4.09
N THR A 72 11.25 1.02 -5.15
CA THR A 72 11.78 0.43 -6.37
C THR A 72 13.13 1.01 -6.73
N TYR A 73 14.07 0.14 -7.07
CA TYR A 73 15.33 0.50 -7.73
C TYR A 73 15.37 -0.08 -9.15
N ILE A 74 15.56 0.78 -10.16
CA ILE A 74 15.59 0.41 -11.58
C ILE A 74 17.04 0.34 -12.08
N ARG A 75 17.39 -0.76 -12.74
CA ARG A 75 18.67 -0.97 -13.42
C ARG A 75 18.43 -1.56 -14.82
N GLY A 76 18.55 -0.72 -15.84
CA GLY A 76 18.25 -1.10 -17.22
C GLY A 76 16.76 -1.47 -17.37
N ASN A 77 16.49 -2.66 -17.90
CA ASN A 77 15.13 -3.20 -18.05
C ASN A 77 14.66 -4.01 -16.82
N ASN A 78 15.40 -3.99 -15.72
CA ASN A 78 15.05 -4.72 -14.49
C ASN A 78 14.75 -3.76 -13.35
N ALA A 79 13.84 -4.16 -12.45
CA ALA A 79 13.57 -3.43 -11.22
C ALA A 79 13.57 -4.37 -10.01
N THR A 80 14.11 -3.90 -8.88
CA THR A 80 13.90 -4.54 -7.58
C THR A 80 12.86 -3.75 -6.81
N LEU A 81 11.76 -4.41 -6.45
CA LEU A 81 10.60 -3.86 -5.78
C LEU A 81 10.53 -4.41 -4.36
N THR A 82 10.64 -3.55 -3.35
CA THR A 82 10.50 -3.92 -1.93
C THR A 82 9.16 -3.41 -1.43
N VAL A 83 8.32 -4.29 -0.91
CA VAL A 83 6.92 -3.96 -0.58
C VAL A 83 6.64 -4.20 0.90
N MET A 84 5.98 -3.22 1.52
CA MET A 84 5.41 -3.32 2.85
C MET A 84 3.92 -2.97 2.79
N VAL A 85 3.10 -3.84 3.37
CA VAL A 85 1.64 -3.68 3.45
C VAL A 85 1.25 -3.83 4.91
N TYR A 86 0.42 -2.91 5.39
CA TYR A 86 0.05 -2.87 6.80
C TYR A 86 -1.22 -3.67 7.08
N ASP A 87 -2.16 -3.71 6.14
CA ASP A 87 -3.44 -4.40 6.28
C ASP A 87 -3.44 -5.75 5.56
N LYS A 88 -3.64 -6.84 6.30
CA LYS A 88 -3.71 -8.22 5.80
C LYS A 88 -5.13 -8.78 5.76
N SER A 89 -6.14 -7.95 6.00
CA SER A 89 -7.55 -8.32 5.78
C SER A 89 -7.82 -8.62 4.30
N SER A 90 -8.99 -9.18 4.00
CA SER A 90 -9.44 -9.38 2.61
C SER A 90 -9.44 -8.07 1.81
N SER A 91 -9.93 -6.99 2.42
CA SER A 91 -9.86 -5.64 1.84
C SER A 91 -8.42 -5.18 1.63
N GLY A 92 -7.55 -5.38 2.62
CA GLY A 92 -6.12 -5.06 2.51
C GLY A 92 -5.43 -5.81 1.36
N ILE A 93 -5.80 -7.07 1.13
CA ILE A 93 -5.31 -7.88 -0.01
C ILE A 93 -5.81 -7.30 -1.34
N GLU A 94 -7.05 -6.85 -1.44
CA GLU A 94 -7.57 -6.22 -2.67
C GLU A 94 -6.86 -4.90 -2.99
N VAL A 95 -6.60 -4.09 -1.95
CA VAL A 95 -5.77 -2.87 -2.06
C VAL A 95 -4.38 -3.21 -2.56
N LEU A 96 -3.75 -4.24 -1.98
CA LEU A 96 -2.43 -4.70 -2.37
C LEU A 96 -2.36 -5.15 -3.83
N LYS A 97 -3.31 -5.98 -4.29
CA LYS A 97 -3.35 -6.46 -5.67
C LYS A 97 -3.42 -5.29 -6.65
N SER A 98 -4.35 -4.37 -6.39
CA SER A 98 -4.53 -3.15 -7.20
C SER A 98 -3.28 -2.26 -7.18
N PHE A 99 -2.64 -2.13 -6.01
CA PHE A 99 -1.43 -1.34 -5.84
C PHE A 99 -0.23 -1.93 -6.60
N LEU A 100 0.01 -3.24 -6.52
CA LEU A 100 1.10 -3.89 -7.26
C LEU A 100 0.88 -3.83 -8.77
N ASN A 101 -0.34 -4.07 -9.23
CA ASN A 101 -0.67 -3.94 -10.65
C ASN A 101 -0.39 -2.52 -11.16
N TYR A 102 -0.77 -1.50 -10.37
CA TYR A 102 -0.46 -0.10 -10.71
C TYR A 102 1.06 0.13 -10.79
N VAL A 103 1.81 -0.31 -9.77
CA VAL A 103 3.27 -0.11 -9.73
C VAL A 103 3.96 -0.82 -10.90
N GLU A 104 3.58 -2.05 -11.20
CA GLU A 104 4.10 -2.82 -12.32
C GLU A 104 3.81 -2.14 -13.66
N ASN A 105 2.60 -1.62 -13.85
CA ASN A 105 2.26 -0.89 -15.06
C ASN A 105 3.06 0.42 -15.18
N TYR A 106 3.23 1.13 -14.06
CA TYR A 106 4.07 2.32 -14.03
C TYR A 106 5.52 2.02 -14.42
N LEU A 107 6.06 0.88 -13.94
CA LEU A 107 7.41 0.44 -14.26
C LEU A 107 7.54 -0.02 -15.71
N SER A 108 6.55 -0.71 -16.27
CA SER A 108 6.57 -1.16 -17.66
C SER A 108 6.53 0.01 -18.64
N LEU A 109 5.76 1.05 -18.35
CA LEU A 109 5.75 2.31 -19.10
C LEU A 109 7.12 3.04 -19.08
N ARG A 110 7.97 2.71 -18.11
CA ARG A 110 9.37 3.19 -18.03
C ARG A 110 10.39 2.22 -18.64
N GLY A 111 9.93 1.20 -19.37
CA GLY A 111 10.79 0.25 -20.07
C GLY A 111 11.29 -0.92 -19.20
N VAL A 112 10.81 -1.06 -17.97
CA VAL A 112 11.09 -2.26 -17.15
C VAL A 112 10.32 -3.45 -17.71
N LYS A 113 11.02 -4.57 -17.91
CA LYS A 113 10.45 -5.84 -18.39
C LYS A 113 10.36 -6.89 -17.29
N THR A 114 11.21 -6.79 -16.27
CA THR A 114 11.28 -7.78 -15.20
C THR A 114 11.35 -7.11 -13.83
N VAL A 115 10.49 -7.57 -12.92
CA VAL A 115 10.42 -7.11 -11.54
C VAL A 115 10.83 -8.26 -10.62
N LYS A 116 11.85 -8.02 -9.79
CA LYS A 116 12.14 -8.83 -8.62
C LYS A 116 11.43 -8.21 -7.41
N LEU A 117 10.45 -8.90 -6.84
CA LEU A 117 9.76 -8.49 -5.63
C LEU A 117 10.42 -9.09 -4.39
N VAL A 118 10.76 -8.24 -3.42
CA VAL A 118 11.26 -8.61 -2.09
C VAL A 118 10.13 -8.37 -1.09
N ASN A 119 9.59 -9.46 -0.57
CA ASN A 119 8.40 -9.50 0.27
C ASN A 119 8.76 -9.36 1.77
N ILE A 120 9.13 -8.16 2.19
CA ILE A 120 9.46 -7.88 3.61
C ILE A 120 8.21 -7.96 4.50
N GLY A 121 7.04 -7.60 3.96
CA GLY A 121 5.76 -7.64 4.69
C GLY A 121 5.23 -9.04 5.03
N LYS A 122 5.90 -10.12 4.60
CA LYS A 122 5.40 -11.51 4.68
C LYS A 122 3.97 -11.61 4.13
N LEU A 123 3.79 -11.12 2.91
CA LEU A 123 2.57 -11.31 2.14
C LEU A 123 2.32 -12.81 1.91
N PRO A 124 1.06 -13.25 1.92
CA PRO A 124 0.73 -14.65 1.68
C PRO A 124 1.23 -15.10 0.31
N LEU A 125 1.88 -16.27 0.26
CA LEU A 125 2.47 -16.83 -0.96
C LEU A 125 1.45 -16.98 -2.09
N ASN A 126 0.26 -17.49 -1.77
CA ASN A 126 -0.82 -17.69 -2.72
C ASN A 126 -1.21 -16.39 -3.46
N ILE A 127 -1.23 -15.26 -2.75
CA ILE A 127 -1.55 -13.95 -3.36
C ILE A 127 -0.48 -13.53 -4.37
N LEU A 128 0.80 -13.79 -4.07
CA LEU A 128 1.89 -13.47 -5.00
C LEU A 128 1.85 -14.37 -6.23
N LEU A 129 1.55 -15.66 -6.06
CA LEU A 129 1.37 -16.59 -7.18
C LEU A 129 0.19 -16.20 -8.06
N GLU A 130 -0.95 -15.80 -7.47
CA GLU A 130 -2.13 -15.29 -8.21
C GLU A 130 -1.80 -14.04 -9.02
N LEU A 131 -0.90 -13.19 -8.51
CA LEU A 131 -0.40 -12.01 -9.23
C LEU A 131 0.63 -12.36 -10.32
N GLY A 132 0.94 -13.64 -10.54
CA GLY A 132 1.85 -14.11 -11.58
C GLY A 132 3.33 -14.03 -11.20
N TYR A 133 3.65 -13.88 -9.92
CA TYR A 133 5.02 -13.97 -9.45
C TYR A 133 5.46 -15.43 -9.29
N SER A 134 6.70 -15.72 -9.70
CA SER A 134 7.39 -16.99 -9.45
C SER A 134 8.31 -16.86 -8.24
N TYR A 135 8.29 -17.85 -7.34
CA TYR A 135 9.18 -17.90 -6.19
C TYR A 135 10.62 -18.24 -6.62
N ILE A 136 11.60 -17.48 -6.14
CA ILE A 136 13.03 -17.67 -6.50
C ILE A 136 13.97 -17.77 -5.28
N GLY A 137 13.45 -17.72 -4.06
CA GLY A 137 14.26 -17.83 -2.85
C GLY A 137 13.70 -17.03 -1.67
N ILE A 138 14.48 -16.90 -0.60
CA ILE A 138 14.05 -16.31 0.67
C ILE A 138 13.41 -14.93 0.45
N TYR A 139 12.10 -14.87 0.68
CA TYR A 139 11.23 -13.69 0.49
C TYR A 139 11.31 -13.04 -0.91
N SER A 140 11.80 -13.75 -1.91
CA SER A 140 12.13 -13.19 -3.23
C SER A 140 11.29 -13.85 -4.33
N PHE A 141 10.74 -13.00 -5.18
CA PHE A 141 9.81 -13.35 -6.23
C PHE A 141 10.19 -12.64 -7.52
N ILE A 142 9.85 -13.22 -8.67
CA ILE A 142 10.13 -12.62 -9.97
C ILE A 142 8.90 -12.66 -10.89
N LYS A 143 8.70 -11.59 -11.66
CA LYS A 143 7.63 -11.50 -12.64
C LYS A 143 8.13 -10.76 -13.88
N THR A 144 7.79 -11.27 -15.05
CA THR A 144 7.88 -10.52 -16.31
C THR A 144 6.62 -9.67 -16.44
N ILE A 145 6.79 -8.37 -16.68
CA ILE A 145 5.71 -7.39 -16.76
C ILE A 145 5.59 -6.84 -18.17
N GLN A 146 4.38 -6.49 -18.57
CA GLN A 146 4.08 -5.84 -19.84
C GLN A 146 3.21 -4.59 -19.59
N PRO A 147 3.28 -3.58 -20.46
CA PRO A 147 2.38 -2.44 -20.40
C PRO A 147 0.92 -2.88 -20.51
N SER A 148 0.08 -2.38 -19.61
CA SER A 148 -1.37 -2.47 -19.70
C SER A 148 -1.93 -1.05 -19.82
N TYR A 149 -2.75 -0.81 -20.83
CA TYR A 149 -3.38 0.49 -21.05
C TYR A 149 -4.76 0.61 -20.37
N ILE A 150 -5.10 -0.34 -19.49
CA ILE A 150 -6.40 -0.40 -18.81
C ILE A 150 -6.22 0.14 -17.38
N PHE A 151 -6.90 1.24 -17.07
CA PHE A 151 -7.09 1.79 -15.72
C PHE A 151 -8.57 2.01 -15.46
#